data_AF-A0A3Q1FW18-F1
#
_entry.id   AF-A0A3Q1FW18-F1
#
_cell.length_a   1.000
_cell.length_b   1.000
_cell.length_c   1.000
_cell.angle_alpha   90.00
_cell.angle_beta   90.00
_cell.angle_gamma   90.00
#
_symmetry.space_group_name_H-M   'P 1'
#
loop_
_entity.id
_entity.type
_entity.pdbx_description
1 polymer ?
#
loop_
_entity_poly.entity_id
_entity_poly.type
_entity_poly.pdbx_seq_one_letter_code
_entity_poly.pdbx_strand_id
1 'polypeptide(L)'
;LKLLIVSTSSLIKCSKSSETSYVLHIKSLSVDLIGRMKIVNGLMNCTHTMCAQNEGSNYYMNILSVVVCVDAYKTHITCLCTHCCCCSADMYRKMTVQCFCICHILPCLYLGWLQSLEQFWVADLTFSTTLLGQFLEDMEAYAEDLSHGVSCEVLDEDIPPPSVSLPKLAALLRVFSTVVRSIGERFSPFRGPPITEVYVTDVLNRVLACVTTAKQVQFSEAVLTAGNECVGVLLASVEPSGQLMEAVLAYGLDQLDFCQTCGSDYNLAVLSLLTLIVDQINMKLPASFVEKLLAPDSQLLKLRFHQEKEVMSAVHGVYQALLSLKNIPTLEAAYKMVLGEMACSLSSLMETLDPTGRAPVPGKSCSNIQHPAFALITQPLEKAQFTLIFNLSTLTTIGNTKNSLIGMWALSPTVFALLSHNLMLVHSELAIYYPAVQYAVLYSLYSHCTRHDHFISSSLSSSSPSLFDGAVISTVTTATKKHFSTLLSLLGGLLSKEHLYPEARKLLLTWAQEISLLMKKSDTYSPLFSLPIFFCCNYPLSLKCLNASQS
;
A
#
# COMPACT_ATOMS: atom_id res chain seq x y z
N LEU A 1 29.74 -34.16 10.08
CA LEU A 1 29.93 -33.17 11.17
C LEU A 1 31.06 -33.49 12.16
N LYS A 2 31.35 -34.74 12.56
CA LYS A 2 32.43 -35.07 13.51
C LYS A 2 33.87 -35.12 12.94
N LEU A 3 34.06 -34.99 11.64
CA LEU A 3 35.39 -34.95 11.00
C LEU A 3 35.92 -33.51 10.77
N LEU A 4 35.16 -32.47 11.10
CA LEU A 4 35.54 -31.07 10.86
C LEU A 4 36.16 -30.34 12.08
N ILE A 5 36.24 -30.98 13.25
CA ILE A 5 36.60 -30.29 14.51
C ILE A 5 38.09 -30.46 14.89
N VAL A 6 38.89 -31.27 14.17
CA VAL A 6 40.25 -31.60 14.63
C VAL A 6 41.37 -30.71 14.03
N SER A 7 41.11 -29.85 13.04
CA SER A 7 42.21 -29.17 12.31
C SER A 7 42.47 -27.70 12.68
N THR A 8 41.89 -27.15 13.75
CA THR A 8 42.00 -25.69 14.08
C THR A 8 42.59 -25.37 15.46
N SER A 9 43.33 -26.29 16.09
CA SER A 9 43.87 -26.07 17.45
C SER A 9 45.37 -25.85 17.56
N SER A 10 46.12 -25.70 16.47
CA SER A 10 47.56 -25.45 16.56
C SER A 10 48.05 -24.57 15.42
N LEU A 11 48.10 -23.26 15.64
CA LEU A 11 49.05 -22.30 15.04
C LEU A 11 48.74 -20.85 15.49
N ILE A 12 48.75 -20.60 16.80
CA ILE A 12 48.99 -19.25 17.34
C ILE A 12 50.00 -19.36 18.47
N LYS A 13 51.27 -19.11 18.17
CA LYS A 13 52.27 -18.62 19.12
C LYS A 13 53.04 -17.51 18.43
N CYS A 14 52.91 -16.30 18.98
CA CYS A 14 53.63 -15.12 18.55
C CYS A 14 54.55 -14.71 19.70
N SER A 15 55.86 -14.56 19.45
CA SER A 15 56.76 -13.82 20.35
C SER A 15 57.86 -13.12 19.54
N LYS A 16 58.03 -11.83 19.83
CA LYS A 16 58.96 -10.83 19.25
C LYS A 16 60.45 -11.14 19.51
N SER A 17 61.33 -10.78 18.55
CA SER A 17 62.57 -10.03 18.83
C SER A 17 63.31 -9.55 17.55
N SER A 18 63.66 -8.25 17.57
CA SER A 18 64.85 -7.56 17.03
C SER A 18 65.39 -7.81 15.60
N GLU A 19 65.45 -6.69 14.87
CA GLU A 19 66.54 -6.18 14.03
C GLU A 19 66.93 -6.87 12.71
N THR A 20 67.14 -5.98 11.72
CA THR A 20 67.83 -6.10 10.42
C THR A 20 67.04 -6.54 9.18
N SER A 21 67.36 -5.84 8.10
CA SER A 21 66.66 -5.67 6.82
C SER A 21 66.54 -6.92 5.93
N TYR A 22 65.54 -6.90 5.04
CA TYR A 22 65.53 -7.32 3.62
C TYR A 22 64.43 -8.31 3.17
N VAL A 23 63.80 -7.94 2.04
CA VAL A 23 63.03 -8.74 1.04
C VAL A 23 61.71 -9.39 1.49
N LEU A 24 60.59 -8.78 1.08
CA LEU A 24 59.27 -9.41 1.09
C LEU A 24 59.16 -10.43 -0.07
N HIS A 25 59.46 -11.69 0.23
CA HIS A 25 59.19 -12.83 -0.63
C HIS A 25 57.69 -13.17 -0.59
N ILE A 26 57.00 -12.93 -1.71
CA ILE A 26 55.65 -13.46 -2.00
C ILE A 26 55.76 -14.99 -2.07
N LYS A 27 55.40 -15.72 -0.99
CA LYS A 27 55.30 -17.20 -1.04
C LYS A 27 54.21 -17.85 -0.16
N SER A 28 53.42 -17.12 0.64
CA SER A 28 52.40 -17.76 1.51
C SER A 28 50.96 -17.75 0.97
N LEU A 29 50.65 -17.03 -0.11
CA LEU A 29 49.28 -16.99 -0.65
C LEU A 29 48.90 -18.21 -1.53
N SER A 30 49.88 -18.98 -2.01
CA SER A 30 49.63 -19.98 -3.07
C SER A 30 49.07 -21.31 -2.57
N VAL A 31 49.37 -21.74 -1.34
CA VAL A 31 49.00 -23.09 -0.87
C VAL A 31 47.55 -23.17 -0.40
N ASP A 32 47.05 -22.10 0.21
CA ASP A 32 45.66 -22.01 0.68
C ASP A 32 44.67 -21.86 -0.50
N LEU A 33 45.09 -21.14 -1.56
CA LEU A 33 44.31 -21.01 -2.79
C LEU A 33 44.21 -22.34 -3.57
N ILE A 34 45.31 -23.11 -3.63
CA ILE A 34 45.36 -24.42 -4.30
C ILE A 34 44.53 -25.47 -3.54
N GLY A 35 44.55 -25.45 -2.21
CA GLY A 35 43.72 -26.33 -1.37
C GLY A 35 42.23 -26.05 -1.56
N ARG A 36 41.84 -24.78 -1.60
CA ARG A 36 40.45 -24.34 -1.81
C ARG A 36 39.96 -24.58 -3.25
N MET A 37 40.82 -24.42 -4.26
CA MET A 37 40.53 -24.79 -5.65
C MET A 37 40.26 -26.30 -5.81
N LYS A 38 40.99 -27.17 -5.11
CA LYS A 38 40.74 -28.62 -5.16
C LYS A 38 39.39 -29.02 -4.59
N ILE A 39 38.89 -28.29 -3.58
CA ILE A 39 37.56 -28.54 -2.98
C ILE A 39 36.45 -28.11 -3.94
N VAL A 40 36.57 -26.93 -4.56
CA VAL A 40 35.61 -26.43 -5.55
C VAL A 40 35.60 -27.30 -6.82
N ASN A 41 36.78 -27.70 -7.30
CA ASN A 41 36.89 -28.58 -8.47
C ASN A 41 36.41 -30.01 -8.15
N GLY A 42 36.58 -30.47 -6.90
CA GLY A 42 35.99 -31.71 -6.40
C GLY A 42 34.46 -31.66 -6.35
N LEU A 43 33.88 -30.55 -5.90
CA LEU A 43 32.43 -30.32 -5.90
C LEU A 43 31.85 -30.23 -7.32
N MET A 44 32.53 -29.53 -8.24
CA MET A 44 32.16 -29.42 -9.66
C MET A 44 32.24 -30.77 -10.39
N ASN A 45 33.27 -31.57 -10.12
CA ASN A 45 33.38 -32.92 -10.67
C ASN A 45 32.33 -33.87 -10.09
N CYS A 46 31.96 -33.73 -8.81
CA CYS A 46 30.84 -34.45 -8.22
C CYS A 46 29.51 -34.08 -8.89
N THR A 47 29.24 -32.80 -9.18
CA THR A 47 28.02 -32.41 -9.92
C THR A 47 28.00 -32.98 -11.34
N HIS A 48 29.15 -33.03 -12.03
CA HIS A 48 29.23 -33.57 -13.39
C HIS A 48 29.07 -35.10 -13.44
N THR A 49 29.53 -35.81 -12.41
CA THR A 49 29.35 -37.27 -12.28
C THR A 49 27.98 -37.66 -11.73
N MET A 50 27.36 -36.82 -10.88
CA MET A 50 26.01 -37.07 -10.35
C MET A 50 24.90 -36.73 -11.36
N CYS A 51 25.11 -35.80 -12.29
CA CYS A 51 24.21 -35.59 -13.44
C CYS A 51 24.12 -36.82 -14.37
N ALA A 52 25.13 -37.70 -14.35
CA ALA A 52 25.14 -38.91 -15.17
C ALA A 52 24.43 -40.11 -14.52
N GLN A 53 24.01 -40.01 -13.25
CA GLN A 53 23.35 -41.10 -12.53
C GLN A 53 21.97 -40.67 -12.03
N ASN A 54 20.96 -41.20 -12.71
CA ASN A 54 19.56 -40.85 -12.60
C ASN A 54 18.90 -41.61 -11.44
N GLU A 55 19.16 -41.25 -10.18
CA GLU A 55 18.44 -41.82 -9.03
C GLU A 55 18.02 -40.76 -7.98
N GLY A 56 16.72 -40.73 -7.70
CA GLY A 56 16.04 -39.71 -6.90
C GLY A 56 16.30 -39.76 -5.40
N SER A 57 15.83 -38.69 -4.73
CA SER A 57 15.94 -38.32 -3.31
C SER A 57 17.28 -37.72 -2.82
N ASN A 58 18.44 -38.29 -3.17
CA ASN A 58 19.74 -37.73 -2.73
C ASN A 58 20.18 -36.49 -3.53
N TYR A 59 19.68 -36.33 -4.76
CA TYR A 59 20.00 -35.19 -5.63
C TYR A 59 19.54 -33.85 -5.03
N TYR A 60 18.39 -33.83 -4.36
CA TYR A 60 17.78 -32.62 -3.82
C TYR A 60 18.47 -32.11 -2.54
N MET A 61 18.90 -33.01 -1.65
CA MET A 61 19.69 -32.64 -0.46
C MET A 61 21.10 -32.15 -0.83
N ASN A 62 21.66 -32.68 -1.92
CA ASN A 62 22.96 -32.25 -2.43
C ASN A 62 22.88 -30.88 -3.11
N ILE A 63 21.83 -30.58 -3.89
CA ILE A 63 21.59 -29.23 -4.42
C ILE A 63 21.38 -28.23 -3.28
N LEU A 64 20.59 -28.59 -2.26
CA LEU A 64 20.36 -27.73 -1.10
C LEU A 64 21.67 -27.44 -0.34
N SER A 65 22.51 -28.46 -0.17
CA SER A 65 23.82 -28.31 0.47
C SER A 65 24.77 -27.46 -0.37
N VAL A 66 24.73 -27.59 -1.71
CA VAL A 66 25.53 -26.75 -2.62
C VAL A 66 25.05 -25.31 -2.62
N VAL A 67 23.74 -25.03 -2.66
CA VAL A 67 23.18 -23.67 -2.62
C VAL A 67 23.51 -22.99 -1.28
N VAL A 68 23.31 -23.68 -0.15
CA VAL A 68 23.66 -23.16 1.18
C VAL A 68 25.17 -22.98 1.34
N CYS A 69 26.00 -23.88 0.78
CA CYS A 69 27.45 -23.71 0.79
C CYS A 69 27.90 -22.55 -0.11
N VAL A 70 27.34 -22.40 -1.31
CA VAL A 70 27.68 -21.30 -2.24
C VAL A 70 27.28 -19.95 -1.65
N ASP A 71 26.14 -19.87 -0.95
CA ASP A 71 25.74 -18.67 -0.19
C ASP A 71 26.71 -18.38 0.97
N ALA A 72 27.21 -19.41 1.67
CA ALA A 72 28.23 -19.25 2.72
C ALA A 72 29.62 -18.83 2.19
N TYR A 73 29.94 -19.11 0.92
CA TYR A 73 31.23 -18.79 0.28
C TYR A 73 31.15 -17.61 -0.71
N LYS A 74 30.12 -16.75 -0.54
CA LYS A 74 29.65 -15.62 -1.36
C LYS A 74 30.70 -14.70 -2.03
N THR A 75 31.93 -14.65 -1.53
CA THR A 75 32.97 -13.71 -1.99
C THR A 75 34.01 -14.31 -2.94
N HIS A 76 34.09 -15.63 -3.12
CA HIS A 76 35.22 -16.25 -3.85
C HIS A 76 34.87 -17.08 -5.09
N ILE A 77 33.62 -17.56 -5.24
CA ILE A 77 33.26 -18.48 -6.34
C ILE A 77 32.86 -17.72 -7.63
N THR A 78 32.27 -16.54 -7.53
CA THR A 78 31.69 -15.81 -8.67
C THR A 78 32.71 -15.14 -9.58
N CYS A 79 33.98 -15.01 -9.17
CA CYS A 79 35.05 -14.50 -10.03
C CYS A 79 35.48 -15.52 -11.11
N LEU A 80 35.15 -16.80 -10.97
CA LEU A 80 35.48 -17.85 -11.96
C LEU A 80 34.40 -18.10 -13.02
N CYS A 81 33.13 -17.69 -12.81
CA CYS A 81 32.02 -18.02 -13.70
C CYS A 81 31.73 -17.01 -14.81
N THR A 82 32.36 -15.83 -14.80
CA THR A 82 32.17 -14.77 -15.81
C THR A 82 32.67 -15.15 -17.21
N HIS A 83 33.34 -16.30 -17.38
CA HIS A 83 33.74 -16.81 -18.70
C HIS A 83 32.83 -17.92 -19.26
N CYS A 84 31.77 -18.32 -18.55
CA CYS A 84 30.87 -19.41 -18.96
C CYS A 84 29.38 -18.99 -18.88
N CYS A 85 29.03 -17.87 -19.51
CA CYS A 85 27.69 -17.27 -19.41
C CYS A 85 26.57 -18.14 -20.03
N CYS A 86 26.84 -18.94 -21.07
CA CYS A 86 25.78 -19.71 -21.74
C CYS A 86 25.29 -20.95 -20.96
N CYS A 87 26.18 -21.68 -20.27
CA CYS A 87 25.77 -22.84 -19.45
C CYS A 87 25.11 -22.43 -18.13
N SER A 88 25.37 -21.20 -17.68
CA SER A 88 24.83 -20.68 -16.43
C SER A 88 23.34 -20.37 -16.56
N ALA A 89 22.89 -19.70 -17.63
CA ALA A 89 21.49 -19.28 -17.80
C ALA A 89 20.51 -20.47 -17.81
N ASP A 90 20.84 -21.56 -18.52
CA ASP A 90 20.02 -22.77 -18.56
C ASP A 90 20.02 -23.53 -17.21
N MET A 91 21.15 -23.52 -16.50
CA MET A 91 21.24 -24.05 -15.15
C MET A 91 20.40 -23.22 -14.17
N TYR A 92 20.47 -21.89 -14.26
CA TYR A 92 19.64 -20.96 -13.49
C TYR A 92 18.17 -21.20 -13.79
N ARG A 93 17.77 -21.23 -15.05
CA ARG A 93 16.38 -21.47 -15.49
C ARG A 93 15.82 -22.81 -14.98
N LYS A 94 16.55 -23.90 -15.16
CA LYS A 94 16.14 -25.24 -14.69
C LYS A 94 16.16 -25.38 -13.17
N MET A 95 17.19 -24.88 -12.46
CA MET A 95 17.20 -24.87 -10.99
C MET A 95 16.08 -24.00 -10.43
N THR A 96 15.82 -22.84 -11.04
CA THR A 96 14.86 -21.86 -10.54
C THR A 96 13.44 -22.42 -10.58
N VAL A 97 13.00 -22.93 -11.74
CA VAL A 97 11.65 -23.47 -11.90
C VAL A 97 11.48 -24.75 -11.09
N GLN A 98 12.49 -25.64 -11.05
CA GLN A 98 12.38 -26.93 -10.38
C GLN A 98 12.50 -26.82 -8.84
N CYS A 99 13.31 -25.91 -8.30
CA CYS A 99 13.35 -25.66 -6.85
C CYS A 99 12.07 -24.98 -6.34
N PHE A 100 11.44 -24.10 -7.13
CA PHE A 100 10.18 -23.45 -6.76
C PHE A 100 8.99 -24.41 -6.72
N CYS A 101 8.95 -25.42 -7.59
CA CYS A 101 7.86 -26.38 -7.64
C CYS A 101 7.88 -27.44 -6.51
N ILE A 102 9.02 -27.66 -5.83
CA ILE A 102 9.24 -28.87 -5.01
C ILE A 102 9.20 -28.61 -3.49
N CYS A 103 9.28 -27.37 -3.01
CA CYS A 103 9.26 -27.08 -1.56
C CYS A 103 8.61 -25.75 -1.23
N HIS A 104 7.72 -25.72 -0.22
CA HIS A 104 7.08 -24.48 0.26
C HIS A 104 8.00 -23.55 1.10
N ILE A 105 9.13 -24.06 1.63
CA ILE A 105 10.04 -23.29 2.53
C ILE A 105 11.26 -22.72 1.79
N LEU A 106 11.71 -23.37 0.71
CA LEU A 106 12.86 -22.93 -0.10
C LEU A 106 12.66 -21.63 -0.91
N PRO A 107 11.46 -21.27 -1.42
CA PRO A 107 11.27 -20.13 -2.29
C PRO A 107 11.81 -18.84 -1.69
N CYS A 108 11.52 -18.56 -0.41
CA CYS A 108 11.97 -17.34 0.26
C CYS A 108 13.50 -17.28 0.40
N LEU A 109 14.17 -18.40 0.70
CA LEU A 109 15.63 -18.47 0.78
C LEU A 109 16.27 -18.27 -0.61
N TYR A 110 15.68 -18.86 -1.64
CA TYR A 110 16.15 -18.74 -3.01
C TYR A 110 15.95 -17.33 -3.58
N LEU A 111 14.79 -16.71 -3.33
CA LEU A 111 14.53 -15.32 -3.70
C LEU A 111 15.48 -14.36 -2.96
N GLY A 112 15.74 -14.59 -1.67
CA GLY A 112 16.75 -13.83 -0.92
C GLY A 112 18.16 -13.99 -1.48
N TRP A 113 18.49 -15.16 -2.00
CA TRP A 113 19.76 -15.38 -2.70
C TRP A 113 19.82 -14.62 -4.03
N LEU A 114 18.77 -14.66 -4.86
CA LEU A 114 18.69 -13.87 -6.10
C LEU A 114 18.83 -12.36 -5.85
N GLN A 115 18.20 -11.86 -4.78
CA GLN A 115 18.36 -10.47 -4.35
C GLN A 115 19.82 -10.14 -4.00
N SER A 116 20.55 -11.07 -3.37
CA SER A 116 21.96 -10.86 -3.05
C SER A 116 22.89 -10.81 -4.26
N LEU A 117 22.40 -11.15 -5.45
CA LEU A 117 23.11 -11.01 -6.72
C LEU A 117 22.89 -9.63 -7.39
N GLU A 118 22.23 -8.66 -6.72
CA GLU A 118 22.00 -7.28 -7.17
C GLU A 118 23.16 -6.69 -7.97
N GLN A 119 24.38 -6.75 -7.43
CA GLN A 119 25.56 -6.14 -8.06
C GLN A 119 25.82 -6.69 -9.48
N PHE A 120 25.44 -7.94 -9.75
CA PHE A 120 25.63 -8.58 -11.06
C PHE A 120 24.51 -8.22 -12.03
N TRP A 121 23.25 -8.22 -11.59
CA TRP A 121 22.11 -7.76 -12.39
C TRP A 121 22.34 -6.33 -12.89
N VAL A 122 22.86 -5.51 -11.99
CA VAL A 122 23.10 -4.08 -12.19
C VAL A 122 24.38 -3.83 -13.01
N ALA A 123 25.38 -4.70 -12.93
CA ALA A 123 26.63 -4.59 -13.70
C ALA A 123 26.45 -4.91 -15.19
N ASP A 124 25.57 -5.87 -15.53
CA ASP A 124 25.26 -6.24 -16.92
C ASP A 124 23.74 -6.23 -17.15
N LEU A 125 23.24 -5.04 -17.50
CA LEU A 125 21.82 -4.86 -17.83
C LEU A 125 21.44 -5.56 -19.13
N THR A 126 22.35 -5.74 -20.09
CA THR A 126 22.07 -6.44 -21.34
C THR A 126 21.78 -7.90 -21.06
N PHE A 127 22.65 -8.58 -20.31
CA PHE A 127 22.42 -9.93 -19.81
C PHE A 127 21.08 -10.05 -19.08
N SER A 128 20.81 -9.12 -18.16
CA SER A 128 19.58 -9.12 -17.36
C SER A 128 18.34 -8.98 -18.24
N THR A 129 18.33 -8.06 -19.21
CA THR A 129 17.21 -7.90 -20.13
C THR A 129 17.00 -9.10 -21.06
N THR A 130 18.07 -9.76 -21.50
CA THR A 130 17.98 -11.00 -22.29
C THR A 130 17.38 -12.13 -21.47
N LEU A 131 17.81 -12.31 -20.21
CA LEU A 131 17.26 -13.32 -19.32
C LEU A 131 15.78 -13.08 -18.99
N LEU A 132 15.40 -11.82 -18.72
CA LEU A 132 14.00 -11.44 -18.53
C LEU A 132 13.16 -11.72 -19.78
N GLY A 133 13.72 -11.49 -20.98
CA GLY A 133 13.10 -11.86 -22.25
C GLY A 133 12.82 -13.36 -22.37
N GLN A 134 13.79 -14.21 -21.99
CA GLN A 134 13.62 -15.67 -21.98
C GLN A 134 12.53 -16.12 -21.00
N PHE A 135 12.48 -15.52 -19.81
CA PHE A 135 11.40 -15.82 -18.86
C PHE A 135 10.03 -15.41 -19.40
N LEU A 136 9.95 -14.31 -20.14
CA LEU A 136 8.70 -13.84 -20.74
C LEU A 136 8.23 -14.76 -21.87
N GLU A 137 9.13 -15.20 -22.74
CA GLU A 137 8.83 -16.21 -23.79
C GLU A 137 8.31 -17.52 -23.16
N ASP A 138 8.87 -17.94 -22.02
CA ASP A 138 8.40 -19.13 -21.30
C ASP A 138 7.02 -18.95 -20.69
N MET A 139 6.73 -17.76 -20.14
CA MET A 139 5.41 -17.46 -19.60
C MET A 139 4.33 -17.53 -20.68
N GLU A 140 4.64 -17.02 -21.88
CA GLU A 140 3.75 -17.05 -23.04
C GLU A 140 3.52 -18.48 -23.52
N ALA A 141 4.59 -19.27 -23.68
CA ALA A 141 4.47 -20.67 -24.06
C ALA A 141 3.57 -21.45 -23.09
N TYR A 142 3.75 -21.27 -21.78
CA TYR A 142 2.86 -21.92 -20.80
C TYR A 142 1.42 -21.40 -20.83
N ALA A 143 1.20 -20.12 -21.16
CA ALA A 143 -0.15 -19.56 -21.30
C ALA A 143 -0.84 -20.05 -22.58
N GLU A 144 -0.10 -20.20 -23.67
CA GLU A 144 -0.59 -20.76 -24.95
C GLU A 144 -0.95 -22.24 -24.79
N ASP A 145 -0.08 -23.05 -24.17
CA ASP A 145 -0.34 -24.46 -23.86
C ASP A 145 -1.65 -24.64 -23.07
N LEU A 146 -1.89 -23.76 -22.10
CA LEU A 146 -3.13 -23.72 -21.31
C LEU A 146 -4.37 -23.45 -22.18
N SER A 147 -4.27 -22.54 -23.15
CA SER A 147 -5.38 -22.17 -24.01
C SER A 147 -5.78 -23.31 -24.97
N HIS A 148 -4.80 -24.08 -25.46
CA HIS A 148 -5.03 -25.23 -26.33
C HIS A 148 -5.72 -26.40 -25.63
N GLY A 149 -5.44 -26.59 -24.33
CA GLY A 149 -6.07 -27.63 -23.51
C GLY A 149 -7.58 -27.47 -23.31
N VAL A 150 -8.14 -26.28 -23.58
CA VAL A 150 -9.58 -26.00 -23.44
C VAL A 150 -10.32 -26.11 -24.78
N SER A 151 -9.64 -25.92 -25.92
CA SER A 151 -10.29 -25.76 -27.22
C SER A 151 -10.39 -27.02 -28.09
N CYS A 152 -9.76 -28.14 -27.74
CA CYS A 152 -9.70 -29.30 -28.62
C CYS A 152 -10.07 -30.64 -27.96
N GLU A 153 -11.05 -31.33 -28.56
CA GLU A 153 -11.41 -32.74 -28.33
C GLU A 153 -10.30 -33.74 -28.76
N VAL A 154 -9.07 -33.27 -28.98
CA VAL A 154 -7.91 -34.08 -29.32
C VAL A 154 -6.84 -33.81 -28.28
N LEU A 155 -6.67 -34.75 -27.35
CA LEU A 155 -5.55 -34.77 -26.40
C LEU A 155 -4.27 -34.96 -27.22
N ASP A 156 -3.58 -33.88 -27.53
CA ASP A 156 -2.19 -33.97 -27.97
C ASP A 156 -1.35 -34.36 -26.73
N GLU A 157 -0.71 -35.53 -26.75
CA GLU A 157 0.00 -36.06 -25.57
C GLU A 157 1.21 -35.19 -25.15
N ASP A 158 1.62 -34.26 -26.01
CA ASP A 158 2.74 -33.35 -25.77
C ASP A 158 2.36 -32.06 -25.01
N ILE A 159 1.07 -31.76 -24.80
CA ILE A 159 0.63 -30.56 -24.07
C ILE A 159 0.57 -30.83 -22.55
N PRO A 160 1.34 -30.11 -21.72
CA PRO A 160 1.33 -30.33 -20.28
C PRO A 160 -0.02 -29.93 -19.67
N PRO A 161 -0.57 -30.71 -18.73
CA PRO A 161 -1.84 -30.38 -18.10
C PRO A 161 -1.72 -29.09 -17.25
N PRO A 162 -2.85 -28.37 -17.02
CA PRO A 162 -2.87 -27.16 -16.21
C PRO A 162 -2.26 -27.29 -14.81
N SER A 163 -2.37 -28.49 -14.20
CA SER A 163 -1.78 -28.82 -12.90
C SER A 163 -0.25 -28.73 -12.88
N VAL A 164 0.40 -28.79 -14.04
CA VAL A 164 1.86 -28.69 -14.20
C VAL A 164 2.28 -27.31 -14.70
N SER A 165 1.53 -26.71 -15.64
CA SER A 165 1.87 -25.41 -16.22
C SER A 165 1.59 -24.25 -15.26
N LEU A 166 0.49 -24.25 -14.51
CA LEU A 166 0.13 -23.15 -13.59
C LEU A 166 1.18 -22.93 -12.48
N PRO A 167 1.68 -23.96 -11.76
CA PRO A 167 2.74 -23.75 -10.77
C PRO A 167 4.04 -23.21 -11.38
N LYS A 168 4.40 -23.64 -12.59
CA LYS A 168 5.60 -23.16 -13.30
C LYS A 168 5.44 -21.70 -13.71
N LEU A 169 4.27 -21.32 -14.23
CA LEU A 169 3.95 -19.94 -14.56
C LEU A 169 4.02 -19.04 -13.32
N ALA A 170 3.43 -19.44 -12.20
CA ALA A 170 3.53 -18.70 -10.94
C ALA A 170 4.99 -18.55 -10.46
N ALA A 171 5.80 -19.60 -10.59
CA ALA A 171 7.22 -19.56 -10.22
C ALA A 171 8.01 -18.57 -11.10
N LEU A 172 7.80 -18.61 -12.43
CA LEU A 172 8.43 -17.69 -13.36
C LEU A 172 8.06 -16.25 -13.06
N LEU A 173 6.78 -15.95 -12.81
CA LEU A 173 6.33 -14.60 -12.44
C LEU A 173 7.02 -14.06 -11.18
N ARG A 174 7.19 -14.90 -10.15
CA ARG A 174 7.88 -14.52 -8.90
C ARG A 174 9.36 -14.25 -9.12
N VAL A 175 10.02 -15.09 -9.92
CA VAL A 175 11.45 -14.97 -10.23
C VAL A 175 11.69 -13.72 -11.06
N PHE A 176 10.88 -13.52 -12.09
CA PHE A 176 10.90 -12.31 -12.92
C PHE A 176 10.76 -11.06 -12.05
N SER A 177 9.71 -11.01 -11.21
CA SER A 177 9.48 -9.88 -10.29
C SER A 177 10.67 -9.64 -9.37
N THR A 178 11.32 -10.71 -8.90
CA THR A 178 12.48 -10.61 -8.00
C THR A 178 13.71 -10.08 -8.71
N VAL A 179 13.99 -10.52 -9.94
CA VAL A 179 15.09 -9.98 -10.74
C VAL A 179 14.85 -8.49 -11.01
N VAL A 180 13.64 -8.09 -11.41
CA VAL A 180 13.31 -6.67 -11.63
C VAL A 180 13.46 -5.85 -10.33
N ARG A 181 12.95 -6.33 -9.20
CA ARG A 181 13.16 -5.69 -7.88
C ARG A 181 14.64 -5.57 -7.50
N SER A 182 15.45 -6.57 -7.86
CA SER A 182 16.89 -6.59 -7.58
C SER A 182 17.67 -5.63 -8.48
N ILE A 183 17.18 -5.31 -9.68
CA ILE A 183 17.71 -4.23 -10.51
C ILE A 183 17.34 -2.86 -9.89
N GLY A 184 16.16 -2.77 -9.26
CA GLY A 184 15.72 -1.60 -8.50
C GLY A 184 15.49 -0.38 -9.40
N GLU A 185 15.89 0.81 -8.93
CA GLU A 185 15.72 2.09 -9.66
C GLU A 185 16.43 2.13 -11.02
N ARG A 186 17.34 1.18 -11.28
CA ARG A 186 18.03 1.04 -12.58
C ARG A 186 17.11 0.45 -13.64
N PHE A 187 16.02 -0.20 -13.25
CA PHE A 187 14.97 -0.66 -14.15
C PHE A 187 14.04 0.52 -14.46
N SER A 188 14.56 1.50 -15.20
CA SER A 188 13.82 2.73 -15.51
C SER A 188 14.13 3.21 -16.92
N PRO A 189 13.10 3.58 -17.71
CA PRO A 189 13.29 4.05 -19.07
C PRO A 189 14.10 5.36 -19.14
N PHE A 190 14.17 6.13 -18.04
CA PHE A 190 14.92 7.39 -17.96
C PHE A 190 16.44 7.20 -18.01
N ARG A 191 16.96 5.98 -17.79
CA ARG A 191 18.40 5.69 -17.80
C ARG A 191 18.93 5.39 -19.20
N GLY A 192 18.07 5.20 -20.19
CA GLY A 192 18.45 4.83 -21.55
C GLY A 192 18.66 3.32 -21.73
N PRO A 193 19.14 2.89 -22.92
CA PRO A 193 19.26 1.47 -23.27
C PRO A 193 20.08 0.64 -22.27
N PRO A 194 19.75 -0.66 -22.07
CA PRO A 194 18.78 -1.44 -22.85
C PRO A 194 17.32 -1.27 -22.42
N ILE A 195 17.05 -0.65 -21.27
CA ILE A 195 15.70 -0.52 -20.71
C ILE A 195 15.06 0.77 -21.24
N THR A 196 14.19 0.63 -22.23
CA THR A 196 13.45 1.75 -22.84
C THR A 196 11.98 1.73 -22.43
N GLU A 197 11.27 2.84 -22.63
CA GLU A 197 9.82 2.91 -22.36
C GLU A 197 9.02 1.89 -23.19
N VAL A 198 9.44 1.70 -24.45
CA VAL A 198 8.87 0.70 -25.36
C VAL A 198 9.07 -0.70 -24.81
N TYR A 199 10.28 -1.01 -24.31
CA TYR A 199 10.58 -2.31 -23.72
C TYR A 199 9.71 -2.59 -22.48
N VAL A 200 9.64 -1.66 -21.53
CA VAL A 200 8.85 -1.87 -20.29
C VAL A 200 7.36 -1.99 -20.60
N THR A 201 6.86 -1.19 -21.55
CA THR A 201 5.47 -1.25 -22.02
C THR A 201 5.15 -2.58 -22.69
N ASP A 202 6.02 -3.07 -23.56
CA ASP A 202 5.86 -4.37 -24.23
C ASP A 202 5.83 -5.51 -23.22
N VAL A 203 6.81 -5.54 -22.31
CA VAL A 203 6.89 -6.53 -21.23
C VAL A 203 5.63 -6.51 -20.37
N LEU A 204 5.15 -5.33 -19.98
CA LEU A 204 3.93 -5.20 -19.16
C LEU A 204 2.69 -5.72 -19.90
N ASN A 205 2.52 -5.38 -21.18
CA ASN A 205 1.39 -5.89 -21.98
C ASN A 205 1.41 -7.42 -22.10
N ARG A 206 2.60 -8.00 -22.34
CA ARG A 206 2.78 -9.45 -22.46
C ARG A 206 2.50 -10.17 -21.15
N VAL A 207 2.95 -9.63 -20.02
CA VAL A 207 2.62 -10.16 -18.68
C VAL A 207 1.10 -10.07 -18.42
N LEU A 208 0.47 -8.94 -18.72
CA LEU A 208 -0.99 -8.78 -18.57
C LEU A 208 -1.74 -9.83 -19.41
N ALA A 209 -1.33 -10.05 -20.65
CA ALA A 209 -1.91 -11.06 -21.53
C ALA A 209 -1.74 -12.47 -20.96
N CYS A 210 -0.53 -12.85 -20.54
CA CYS A 210 -0.25 -14.17 -19.96
C CYS A 210 -1.15 -14.47 -18.75
N VAL A 211 -1.24 -13.53 -17.80
CA VAL A 211 -2.01 -13.72 -16.58
C VAL A 211 -3.52 -13.75 -16.88
N THR A 212 -3.98 -12.92 -17.81
CA THR A 212 -5.39 -12.90 -18.25
C THR A 212 -5.77 -14.22 -18.94
N THR A 213 -4.93 -14.72 -19.85
CA THR A 213 -5.15 -16.01 -20.51
C THR A 213 -5.19 -17.16 -19.51
N ALA A 214 -4.24 -17.20 -18.56
CA ALA A 214 -4.22 -18.22 -17.51
C ALA A 214 -5.52 -18.18 -16.67
N LYS A 215 -5.99 -16.98 -16.31
CA LYS A 215 -7.26 -16.80 -15.57
C LYS A 215 -8.46 -17.35 -16.32
N GLN A 216 -8.56 -17.08 -17.63
CA GLN A 216 -9.68 -17.49 -18.48
C GLN A 216 -9.76 -19.01 -18.63
N VAL A 217 -8.61 -19.68 -18.67
CA VAL A 217 -8.53 -21.14 -18.75
C VAL A 217 -8.86 -21.80 -17.41
N GLN A 218 -8.13 -21.44 -16.35
CA GLN A 218 -8.32 -22.00 -15.03
C GLN A 218 -7.89 -20.99 -13.96
N PHE A 219 -8.84 -20.63 -13.11
CA PHE A 219 -8.56 -19.75 -11.98
C PHE A 219 -7.51 -20.37 -11.04
N SER A 220 -6.36 -19.70 -10.90
CA SER A 220 -5.27 -20.09 -10.00
C SER A 220 -4.84 -18.92 -9.15
N GLU A 221 -5.20 -18.94 -7.87
CA GLU A 221 -4.86 -17.89 -6.91
C GLU A 221 -3.34 -17.64 -6.84
N ALA A 222 -2.52 -18.70 -6.91
CA ALA A 222 -1.07 -18.57 -6.86
C ALA A 222 -0.49 -17.85 -8.08
N VAL A 223 -1.01 -18.12 -9.29
CA VAL A 223 -0.60 -17.44 -10.53
C VAL A 223 -1.03 -15.98 -10.49
N LEU A 224 -2.28 -15.71 -10.12
CA LEU A 224 -2.80 -14.34 -10.09
C LEU A 224 -2.12 -13.49 -9.03
N THR A 225 -1.82 -14.06 -7.85
CA THR A 225 -1.07 -13.35 -6.80
C THR A 225 0.32 -12.95 -7.32
N ALA A 226 1.05 -13.90 -7.92
CA ALA A 226 2.37 -13.62 -8.51
C ALA A 226 2.28 -12.66 -9.71
N GLY A 227 1.22 -12.75 -10.50
CA GLY A 227 0.93 -11.86 -11.63
C GLY A 227 0.68 -10.43 -11.18
N ASN A 228 -0.16 -10.22 -10.16
CA ASN A 228 -0.46 -8.91 -9.59
C ASN A 228 0.79 -8.23 -9.03
N GLU A 229 1.64 -9.00 -8.36
CA GLU A 229 2.96 -8.51 -7.92
C GLU A 229 3.86 -8.12 -9.09
N CYS A 230 3.93 -8.95 -10.14
CA CYS A 230 4.75 -8.71 -11.32
C CYS A 230 4.32 -7.45 -12.07
N VAL A 231 3.01 -7.32 -12.32
CA VAL A 231 2.39 -6.12 -12.89
C VAL A 231 2.71 -4.91 -12.02
N GLY A 232 2.62 -5.04 -10.69
CA GLY A 232 2.96 -3.97 -9.77
C GLY A 232 4.42 -3.49 -9.91
N VAL A 233 5.38 -4.40 -9.97
CA VAL A 233 6.81 -4.04 -10.11
C VAL A 233 7.08 -3.34 -11.45
N LEU A 234 6.48 -3.83 -12.54
CA LEU A 234 6.63 -3.23 -13.87
C LEU A 234 5.96 -1.86 -13.96
N LEU A 235 4.74 -1.73 -13.43
CA LEU A 235 3.97 -0.50 -13.41
C LEU A 235 4.65 0.59 -12.57
N ALA A 236 5.41 0.24 -11.54
CA ALA A 236 6.20 1.21 -10.79
C ALA A 236 7.32 1.87 -11.62
N SER A 237 7.65 1.30 -12.79
CA SER A 237 8.75 1.72 -13.64
C SER A 237 8.31 2.54 -14.87
N VAL A 238 7.00 2.61 -15.14
CA VAL A 238 6.44 3.27 -16.33
C VAL A 238 5.11 3.96 -16.00
N GLU A 239 4.89 5.16 -16.53
CA GLU A 239 3.57 5.82 -16.46
C GLU A 239 2.70 5.31 -17.62
N PRO A 240 1.62 4.54 -17.38
CA PRO A 240 0.85 3.98 -18.46
C PRO A 240 0.03 5.06 -19.18
N SER A 241 -0.06 4.95 -20.51
CA SER A 241 -0.81 5.90 -21.34
C SER A 241 -1.56 5.20 -22.47
N GLY A 242 -2.58 5.87 -23.03
CA GLY A 242 -3.37 5.35 -24.14
C GLY A 242 -4.01 3.98 -23.82
N GLN A 243 -3.82 3.01 -24.71
CA GLN A 243 -4.40 1.67 -24.57
C GLN A 243 -3.85 0.88 -23.37
N LEU A 244 -2.57 1.09 -23.00
CA LEU A 244 -1.98 0.42 -21.85
C LEU A 244 -2.66 0.85 -20.55
N MET A 245 -3.00 2.14 -20.43
CA MET A 245 -3.72 2.66 -19.26
C MET A 245 -5.08 1.97 -19.12
N GLU A 246 -5.86 1.89 -20.19
CA GLU A 246 -7.16 1.20 -20.17
C GLU A 246 -7.02 -0.28 -19.83
N ALA A 247 -6.01 -0.97 -20.37
CA ALA A 247 -5.73 -2.37 -20.06
C ALA A 247 -5.39 -2.58 -18.57
N VAL A 248 -4.54 -1.72 -18.00
CA VAL A 248 -4.16 -1.77 -16.57
C VAL A 248 -5.36 -1.47 -15.67
N LEU A 249 -6.18 -0.48 -16.01
CA LEU A 249 -7.39 -0.15 -15.25
C LEU A 249 -8.41 -1.30 -15.29
N ALA A 250 -8.64 -1.87 -16.46
CA ALA A 250 -9.54 -3.01 -16.63
C ALA A 250 -9.03 -4.24 -15.86
N TYR A 251 -7.73 -4.54 -15.95
CA TYR A 251 -7.09 -5.61 -15.21
C TYR A 251 -7.26 -5.43 -13.70
N GLY A 252 -6.97 -4.25 -13.15
CA GLY A 252 -7.12 -3.97 -11.72
C GLY A 252 -8.54 -4.20 -11.20
N LEU A 253 -9.57 -3.77 -11.94
CA LEU A 253 -10.97 -4.03 -11.58
C LEU A 253 -11.34 -5.51 -11.69
N ASP A 254 -10.89 -6.19 -12.75
CA ASP A 254 -11.15 -7.61 -12.98
C ASP A 254 -10.54 -8.52 -11.88
N GLN A 255 -9.40 -8.14 -11.31
CA GLN A 255 -8.82 -8.87 -10.18
C GLN A 255 -9.62 -8.69 -8.88
N LEU A 256 -10.27 -7.54 -8.70
CA LEU A 256 -11.06 -7.22 -7.51
C LEU A 256 -12.28 -8.14 -7.36
N ASP A 257 -12.87 -8.59 -8.46
CA ASP A 257 -14.12 -9.37 -8.47
C ASP A 257 -14.04 -10.70 -7.69
N PHE A 258 -12.85 -11.28 -7.55
CA PHE A 258 -12.63 -12.59 -6.92
C PHE A 258 -12.16 -12.52 -5.47
N CYS A 259 -11.89 -11.33 -4.94
CA CYS A 259 -11.28 -11.16 -3.61
C CYS A 259 -12.12 -11.74 -2.45
N GLN A 260 -13.45 -11.85 -2.60
CA GLN A 260 -14.28 -12.45 -1.54
C GLN A 260 -14.08 -13.95 -1.38
N THR A 261 -13.65 -14.63 -2.44
CA THR A 261 -13.49 -16.09 -2.48
C THR A 261 -12.05 -16.54 -2.32
N CYS A 262 -11.11 -15.60 -2.24
CA CYS A 262 -9.67 -15.86 -2.20
C CYS A 262 -9.08 -15.59 -0.80
N GLY A 263 -7.86 -16.10 -0.60
CA GLY A 263 -7.09 -15.86 0.61
C GLY A 263 -6.54 -14.45 0.73
N SER A 264 -6.00 -14.16 1.91
CA SER A 264 -5.49 -12.84 2.28
C SER A 264 -4.29 -12.41 1.45
N ASP A 265 -3.41 -13.33 1.05
CA ASP A 265 -2.26 -13.04 0.19
C ASP A 265 -2.69 -12.46 -1.17
N TYR A 266 -3.69 -13.08 -1.79
CA TYR A 266 -4.28 -12.56 -3.03
C TYR A 266 -4.93 -11.20 -2.82
N ASN A 267 -5.73 -11.05 -1.76
CA ASN A 267 -6.40 -9.79 -1.44
C ASN A 267 -5.39 -8.64 -1.24
N LEU A 268 -4.30 -8.90 -0.52
CA LEU A 268 -3.22 -7.94 -0.32
C LEU A 268 -2.52 -7.58 -1.62
N ALA A 269 -2.27 -8.55 -2.51
CA ALA A 269 -1.67 -8.30 -3.82
C ALA A 269 -2.57 -7.42 -4.70
N VAL A 270 -3.89 -7.69 -4.73
CA VAL A 270 -4.87 -6.89 -5.49
C VAL A 270 -4.98 -5.47 -4.93
N LEU A 271 -5.11 -5.31 -3.61
CA LEU A 271 -5.23 -4.00 -2.98
C LEU A 271 -3.96 -3.16 -3.14
N SER A 272 -2.78 -3.80 -3.08
CA SER A 272 -1.50 -3.15 -3.34
C SER A 272 -1.39 -2.70 -4.81
N LEU A 273 -1.83 -3.54 -5.75
CA LEU A 273 -1.88 -3.19 -7.17
C LEU A 273 -2.83 -2.02 -7.43
N LEU A 274 -4.04 -2.03 -6.88
CA LEU A 274 -5.00 -0.93 -7.01
C LEU A 274 -4.45 0.39 -6.46
N THR A 275 -3.78 0.33 -5.31
CA THR A 275 -3.11 1.50 -4.73
C THR A 275 -2.06 2.06 -5.70
N LEU A 276 -1.22 1.19 -6.26
CA LEU A 276 -0.19 1.59 -7.22
C LEU A 276 -0.77 2.15 -8.52
N ILE A 277 -1.85 1.56 -9.05
CA ILE A 277 -2.56 2.04 -10.25
C ILE A 277 -3.03 3.49 -10.03
N VAL A 278 -3.64 3.77 -8.88
CA VAL A 278 -4.11 5.12 -8.52
C VAL A 278 -2.93 6.09 -8.41
N ASP A 279 -1.83 5.68 -7.77
CA ASP A 279 -0.65 6.52 -7.55
C ASP A 279 0.12 6.83 -8.85
N GLN A 280 0.26 5.86 -9.75
CA GLN A 280 1.01 6.02 -11.01
C GLN A 280 0.22 6.82 -12.05
N ILE A 281 -1.08 6.57 -12.20
CA ILE A 281 -1.91 7.26 -13.19
C ILE A 281 -2.32 8.66 -12.71
N ASN A 282 -2.61 8.79 -11.41
CA ASN A 282 -2.93 10.01 -10.67
C ASN A 282 -3.75 11.05 -11.47
N MET A 283 -3.07 11.98 -12.15
CA MET A 283 -3.68 13.09 -12.88
C MET A 283 -4.57 12.66 -14.05
N LYS A 284 -4.29 11.50 -14.65
CA LYS A 284 -4.99 10.96 -15.83
C LYS A 284 -6.12 9.99 -15.47
N LEU A 285 -6.35 9.74 -14.19
CA LEU A 285 -7.29 8.71 -13.74
C LEU A 285 -8.75 9.12 -14.07
N PRO A 286 -9.51 8.31 -14.82
CA PRO A 286 -10.90 8.60 -15.13
C PRO A 286 -11.79 8.56 -13.88
N ALA A 287 -12.73 9.52 -13.76
CA ALA A 287 -13.71 9.52 -12.67
C ALA A 287 -14.57 8.24 -12.64
N SER A 288 -14.88 7.68 -13.81
CA SER A 288 -15.65 6.43 -13.93
C SER A 288 -14.96 5.23 -13.27
N PHE A 289 -13.62 5.19 -13.25
CA PHE A 289 -12.87 4.14 -12.55
C PHE A 289 -13.10 4.26 -11.03
N VAL A 290 -12.99 5.47 -10.50
CA VAL A 290 -13.21 5.75 -9.07
C VAL A 290 -14.65 5.44 -8.66
N GLU A 291 -15.62 5.84 -9.46
CA GLU A 291 -17.03 5.56 -9.22
C GLU A 291 -17.32 4.07 -9.20
N LYS A 292 -16.77 3.28 -10.13
CA LYS A 292 -16.88 1.80 -10.11
C LYS A 292 -16.22 1.19 -8.88
N LEU A 293 -15.03 1.68 -8.52
CA LEU A 293 -14.26 1.14 -7.40
C LEU A 293 -14.95 1.39 -6.05
N LEU A 294 -15.65 2.52 -5.90
CA LEU A 294 -16.39 2.90 -4.69
C LEU A 294 -17.90 2.65 -4.80
N ALA A 295 -18.37 2.01 -5.87
CA ALA A 295 -19.78 1.70 -6.05
C ALA A 295 -20.28 0.72 -4.97
N PRO A 296 -21.57 0.75 -4.60
CA PRO A 296 -22.11 -0.11 -3.55
C PRO A 296 -21.95 -1.62 -3.78
N ASP A 297 -21.88 -2.03 -5.04
CA ASP A 297 -21.67 -3.41 -5.49
C ASP A 297 -20.19 -3.83 -5.54
N SER A 298 -19.26 -2.88 -5.45
CA SER A 298 -17.82 -3.12 -5.45
C SER A 298 -17.37 -4.07 -4.35
N GLN A 299 -16.49 -5.01 -4.69
CA GLN A 299 -15.90 -5.93 -3.71
C GLN A 299 -15.00 -5.19 -2.71
N LEU A 300 -14.44 -4.02 -3.07
CA LEU A 300 -13.62 -3.21 -2.17
C LEU A 300 -14.38 -2.84 -0.88
N LEU A 301 -15.65 -2.45 -1.02
CA LEU A 301 -16.52 -2.09 0.11
C LEU A 301 -16.88 -3.30 0.97
N LYS A 302 -16.77 -4.53 0.43
CA LYS A 302 -17.00 -5.75 1.21
C LYS A 302 -15.74 -6.19 1.95
N LEU A 303 -14.55 -5.98 1.36
CA LEU A 303 -13.26 -6.31 1.98
C LEU A 303 -12.93 -5.48 3.22
N ARG A 304 -13.50 -4.28 3.39
CA ARG A 304 -13.29 -3.50 4.63
C ARG A 304 -13.81 -4.20 5.90
N PHE A 305 -14.66 -5.22 5.75
CA PHE A 305 -15.19 -6.01 6.85
C PHE A 305 -14.41 -7.33 7.06
N HIS A 306 -13.24 -7.48 6.43
CA HIS A 306 -12.40 -8.67 6.56
C HIS A 306 -11.90 -8.84 8.00
N GLN A 307 -11.69 -10.09 8.45
CA GLN A 307 -11.25 -10.37 9.83
C GLN A 307 -9.79 -9.98 10.06
N GLU A 308 -8.96 -10.11 9.03
CA GLU A 308 -7.54 -9.74 9.09
C GLU A 308 -7.34 -8.23 8.94
N LYS A 309 -6.64 -7.65 9.92
CA LYS A 309 -6.37 -6.21 9.98
C LYS A 309 -5.49 -5.73 8.82
N GLU A 310 -4.64 -6.59 8.28
CA GLU A 310 -3.75 -6.26 7.16
C GLU A 310 -4.57 -5.96 5.90
N VAL A 311 -5.55 -6.81 5.59
CA VAL A 311 -6.49 -6.58 4.46
C VAL A 311 -7.29 -5.30 4.68
N MET A 312 -7.83 -5.08 5.89
CA MET A 312 -8.55 -3.84 6.21
C MET A 312 -7.66 -2.59 6.05
N SER A 313 -6.40 -2.67 6.47
CA SER A 313 -5.42 -1.60 6.33
C SER A 313 -5.08 -1.34 4.87
N ALA A 314 -4.97 -2.38 4.04
CA ALA A 314 -4.75 -2.25 2.61
C ALA A 314 -5.96 -1.61 1.90
N VAL A 315 -7.20 -1.97 2.28
CA VAL A 315 -8.42 -1.28 1.80
C VAL A 315 -8.38 0.21 2.18
N HIS A 316 -8.00 0.52 3.42
CA HIS A 316 -7.83 1.91 3.85
C HIS A 316 -6.74 2.64 3.01
N GLY A 317 -5.66 1.94 2.65
CA GLY A 317 -4.62 2.43 1.74
C GLY A 317 -5.16 2.84 0.36
N VAL A 318 -6.05 2.03 -0.22
CA VAL A 318 -6.71 2.36 -1.50
C VAL A 318 -7.55 3.65 -1.36
N TYR A 319 -8.34 3.79 -0.29
CA TYR A 319 -9.10 5.03 -0.03
C TYR A 319 -8.18 6.23 0.15
N GLN A 320 -7.05 6.06 0.85
CA GLN A 320 -6.08 7.12 1.06
C GLN A 320 -5.46 7.58 -0.27
N ALA A 321 -5.12 6.67 -1.17
CA ALA A 321 -4.61 7.00 -2.50
C ALA A 321 -5.65 7.77 -3.33
N LEU A 322 -6.91 7.31 -3.36
CA LEU A 322 -8.02 7.98 -4.05
C LEU A 322 -8.27 9.39 -3.51
N LEU A 323 -8.26 9.55 -2.18
CA LEU A 323 -8.48 10.83 -1.51
C LEU A 323 -7.25 11.76 -1.53
N SER A 324 -6.12 11.28 -2.09
CA SER A 324 -4.88 12.05 -2.30
C SER A 324 -4.64 12.40 -3.77
N LEU A 325 -5.60 12.11 -4.65
CA LEU A 325 -5.52 12.44 -6.07
C LEU A 325 -5.36 13.96 -6.28
N LYS A 326 -4.49 14.32 -7.22
CA LYS A 326 -4.21 15.72 -7.55
C LYS A 326 -5.21 16.31 -8.55
N ASN A 327 -5.89 15.46 -9.32
CA ASN A 327 -6.97 15.85 -10.23
C ASN A 327 -8.24 16.14 -9.42
N ILE A 328 -8.59 17.43 -9.29
CA ILE A 328 -9.72 17.88 -8.45
C ILE A 328 -11.06 17.25 -8.87
N PRO A 329 -11.48 17.26 -10.15
CA PRO A 329 -12.71 16.57 -10.57
C PRO A 329 -12.78 15.09 -10.18
N THR A 330 -11.70 14.33 -10.40
CA THR A 330 -11.64 12.91 -10.05
C THR A 330 -11.67 12.70 -8.53
N LEU A 331 -10.96 13.54 -7.78
CA LEU A 331 -11.01 13.54 -6.31
C LEU A 331 -12.41 13.88 -5.78
N GLU A 332 -13.08 14.85 -6.39
CA GLU A 332 -14.45 15.24 -6.00
C GLU A 332 -15.43 14.09 -6.21
N ALA A 333 -15.28 13.32 -7.30
CA ALA A 333 -16.05 12.09 -7.53
C ALA A 333 -15.80 11.06 -6.41
N ALA A 334 -14.54 10.81 -6.04
CA ALA A 334 -14.20 9.92 -4.91
C ALA A 334 -14.86 10.39 -3.61
N TYR A 335 -14.71 11.68 -3.31
CA TYR A 335 -15.24 12.30 -2.10
C TYR A 335 -16.76 12.19 -2.02
N LYS A 336 -17.49 12.47 -3.12
CA LYS A 336 -18.95 12.35 -3.17
C LYS A 336 -19.44 10.93 -2.97
N MET A 337 -18.71 9.92 -3.47
CA MET A 337 -19.04 8.52 -3.20
C MET A 337 -18.92 8.19 -1.71
N VAL A 338 -17.81 8.58 -1.07
CA VAL A 338 -17.59 8.39 0.38
C VAL A 338 -18.67 9.10 1.20
N LEU A 339 -18.99 10.34 0.86
CA LEU A 339 -20.04 11.11 1.53
C LEU A 339 -21.44 10.50 1.36
N GLY A 340 -21.75 10.03 0.14
CA GLY A 340 -23.00 9.37 -0.18
C GLY A 340 -23.21 8.10 0.66
N GLU A 341 -22.15 7.32 0.81
CA GLU A 341 -22.17 6.14 1.67
C GLU A 341 -22.36 6.51 3.15
N MET A 342 -21.64 7.53 3.65
CA MET A 342 -21.84 8.03 5.02
C MET A 342 -23.30 8.48 5.25
N ALA A 343 -23.90 9.18 4.29
CA ALA A 343 -25.28 9.63 4.35
C ALA A 343 -26.28 8.46 4.42
N CYS A 344 -26.02 7.39 3.66
CA CYS A 344 -26.79 6.14 3.69
C CYS A 344 -26.67 5.45 5.06
N SER A 345 -25.44 5.26 5.56
CA SER A 345 -25.22 4.66 6.89
C SER A 345 -25.88 5.45 8.01
N LEU A 346 -25.80 6.78 7.97
CA LEU A 346 -26.46 7.64 8.97
C LEU A 346 -27.99 7.50 8.90
N SER A 347 -28.56 7.48 7.70
CA SER A 347 -30.00 7.26 7.51
C SER A 347 -30.45 5.91 8.09
N SER A 348 -29.70 4.83 7.84
CA SER A 348 -29.99 3.51 8.39
C SER A 348 -29.96 3.48 9.93
N LEU A 349 -29.04 4.20 10.57
CA LEU A 349 -29.02 4.32 12.03
C LEU A 349 -30.20 5.13 12.57
N MET A 350 -30.60 6.19 11.85
CA MET A 350 -31.70 7.06 12.26
C MET A 350 -33.08 6.42 12.12
N GLU A 351 -33.31 5.59 11.10
CA GLU A 351 -34.58 4.89 10.88
C GLU A 351 -35.02 4.06 12.10
N THR A 352 -34.06 3.52 12.87
CA THR A 352 -34.37 2.74 14.08
C THR A 352 -34.76 3.57 15.28
N LEU A 353 -34.43 4.86 15.28
CA LEU A 353 -34.69 5.78 16.39
C LEU A 353 -36.05 6.47 16.29
N ASP A 354 -36.69 6.45 15.12
CA ASP A 354 -38.05 7.01 14.93
C ASP A 354 -39.05 5.91 14.50
N PRO A 355 -39.50 5.05 15.44
CA PRO A 355 -40.45 3.96 15.14
C PRO A 355 -41.87 4.45 14.80
N THR A 356 -42.13 5.76 14.77
CA THR A 356 -43.49 6.32 14.67
C THR A 356 -43.99 6.61 13.25
N GLY A 357 -43.20 6.34 12.21
CA GLY A 357 -43.67 6.48 10.81
C GLY A 357 -44.16 7.90 10.45
N ARG A 358 -43.75 8.92 11.20
CA ARG A 358 -44.03 10.32 10.85
C ARG A 358 -43.11 10.72 9.71
N ALA A 359 -43.70 11.41 8.73
CA ALA A 359 -42.99 11.91 7.56
C ALA A 359 -41.68 12.61 7.96
N PRO A 360 -40.57 12.42 7.20
CA PRO A 360 -39.29 13.03 7.51
C PRO A 360 -39.48 14.54 7.64
N VAL A 361 -39.21 15.07 8.84
CA VAL A 361 -39.23 16.51 9.08
C VAL A 361 -38.19 17.15 8.16
N PRO A 362 -38.54 18.12 7.30
CA PRO A 362 -37.58 18.77 6.43
C PRO A 362 -36.51 19.45 7.30
N GLY A 363 -35.26 18.96 7.21
CA GLY A 363 -34.14 19.40 8.03
C GLY A 363 -33.51 18.35 8.95
N LYS A 364 -34.07 17.13 9.04
CA LYS A 364 -33.46 16.00 9.78
C LYS A 364 -32.60 15.05 8.93
N SER A 365 -32.55 15.22 7.61
CA SER A 365 -31.75 14.41 6.71
C SER A 365 -30.46 15.13 6.31
N CYS A 366 -29.36 14.38 6.17
CA CYS A 366 -28.12 14.86 5.55
C CYS A 366 -28.28 15.03 4.02
N SER A 367 -29.32 15.74 3.57
CA SER A 367 -29.67 15.92 2.15
C SER A 367 -28.52 16.49 1.32
N ASN A 368 -27.69 17.33 1.93
CA ASN A 368 -26.57 18.00 1.26
C ASN A 368 -25.40 17.09 0.86
N ILE A 369 -25.36 15.85 1.35
CA ILE A 369 -24.26 14.89 1.09
C ILE A 369 -24.75 13.56 0.52
N GLN A 370 -26.02 13.48 0.10
CA GLN A 370 -26.58 12.28 -0.52
C GLN A 370 -25.98 12.04 -1.90
N HIS A 371 -25.91 10.76 -2.28
CA HIS A 371 -25.47 10.35 -3.61
C HIS A 371 -26.47 9.36 -4.22
N PRO A 372 -26.84 9.51 -5.52
CA PRO A 372 -27.83 8.66 -6.17
C PRO A 372 -27.53 7.16 -6.07
N ALA A 373 -26.25 6.78 -6.15
CA ALA A 373 -25.83 5.37 -6.08
C ALA A 373 -26.21 4.68 -4.75
N PHE A 374 -26.38 5.44 -3.65
CA PHE A 374 -26.68 4.91 -2.32
C PHE A 374 -28.12 5.20 -1.85
N ALA A 375 -28.95 5.82 -2.70
CA ALA A 375 -30.25 6.35 -2.28
C ALA A 375 -31.27 5.28 -1.84
N LEU A 376 -31.15 4.05 -2.33
CA LEU A 376 -32.08 2.94 -2.07
C LEU A 376 -31.48 1.82 -1.22
N ILE A 377 -30.35 2.09 -0.56
CA ILE A 377 -29.60 1.08 0.18
C ILE A 377 -29.89 1.21 1.67
N THR A 378 -30.29 0.11 2.29
CA THR A 378 -30.41 -0.03 3.75
C THR A 378 -29.32 -0.96 4.25
N GLN A 379 -28.59 -0.54 5.29
CA GLN A 379 -27.50 -1.31 5.86
C GLN A 379 -27.86 -1.88 7.25
N PRO A 380 -27.36 -3.08 7.61
CA PRO A 380 -27.42 -3.54 9.00
C PRO A 380 -26.73 -2.54 9.95
N LEU A 381 -27.29 -2.35 11.15
CA LEU A 381 -26.85 -1.28 12.07
C LEU A 381 -25.37 -1.35 12.44
N GLU A 382 -24.85 -2.55 12.71
CA GLU A 382 -23.43 -2.76 13.02
C GLU A 382 -22.53 -2.34 11.84
N LYS A 383 -22.94 -2.70 10.61
CA LYS A 383 -22.22 -2.32 9.39
C LYS A 383 -22.33 -0.83 9.12
N ALA A 384 -23.48 -0.21 9.38
CA ALA A 384 -23.68 1.23 9.23
C ALA A 384 -22.79 2.03 10.20
N GLN A 385 -22.75 1.62 11.47
CA GLN A 385 -21.87 2.23 12.47
C GLN A 385 -20.39 2.07 12.07
N PHE A 386 -19.98 0.86 11.67
CA PHE A 386 -18.62 0.61 11.21
C PHE A 386 -18.26 1.49 10.01
N THR A 387 -19.13 1.53 9.00
CA THR A 387 -18.89 2.24 7.74
C THR A 387 -18.72 3.74 7.96
N LEU A 388 -19.53 4.34 8.85
CA LEU A 388 -19.37 5.75 9.25
C LEU A 388 -17.98 6.01 9.86
N ILE A 389 -17.56 5.18 10.81
CA ILE A 389 -16.27 5.36 11.50
C ILE A 389 -15.11 5.13 10.51
N PHE A 390 -15.22 4.12 9.65
CA PHE A 390 -14.23 3.82 8.61
C PHE A 390 -14.08 5.01 7.63
N ASN A 391 -15.20 5.54 7.11
CA ASN A 391 -15.15 6.67 6.20
C ASN A 391 -14.65 7.96 6.89
N LEU A 392 -15.00 8.20 8.16
CA LEU A 392 -14.42 9.31 8.93
C LEU A 392 -12.90 9.19 9.09
N SER A 393 -12.38 7.96 9.24
CA SER A 393 -10.96 7.67 9.28
C SER A 393 -10.28 8.03 7.95
N THR A 394 -10.85 7.61 6.82
CA THR A 394 -10.25 7.87 5.50
C THR A 394 -10.23 9.37 5.16
N LEU A 395 -11.28 10.12 5.56
CA LEU A 395 -11.35 11.58 5.38
C LEU A 395 -10.27 12.36 6.14
N THR A 396 -9.64 11.77 7.16
CA THR A 396 -8.50 12.40 7.83
C THR A 396 -7.30 12.60 6.89
N THR A 397 -7.21 11.83 5.81
CA THR A 397 -6.22 12.01 4.74
C THR A 397 -6.29 13.43 4.17
N ILE A 398 -7.49 13.88 3.81
CA ILE A 398 -7.71 15.23 3.26
C ILE A 398 -7.59 16.27 4.39
N GLY A 399 -8.28 16.03 5.51
CA GLY A 399 -8.36 16.97 6.62
C GLY A 399 -7.00 17.30 7.26
N ASN A 400 -6.07 16.34 7.29
CA ASN A 400 -4.77 16.56 7.93
C ASN A 400 -3.69 17.03 6.95
N THR A 401 -3.93 17.08 5.65
CA THR A 401 -2.88 17.48 4.68
C THR A 401 -2.57 18.98 4.80
N LYS A 402 -1.38 19.32 5.30
CA LYS A 402 -0.93 20.71 5.49
C LYS A 402 -0.93 21.46 4.16
N ASN A 403 -1.43 22.69 4.16
CA ASN A 403 -1.53 23.56 2.98
C ASN A 403 -2.35 23.01 1.81
N SER A 404 -3.14 21.95 2.02
CA SER A 404 -4.04 21.45 0.99
C SER A 404 -5.18 22.44 0.75
N LEU A 405 -4.98 23.35 -0.21
CA LEU A 405 -6.06 24.18 -0.76
C LEU A 405 -7.24 23.31 -1.21
N ILE A 406 -6.97 22.06 -1.60
CA ILE A 406 -7.96 21.08 -2.02
C ILE A 406 -8.89 20.71 -0.86
N GLY A 407 -8.33 20.29 0.29
CA GLY A 407 -9.13 19.95 1.48
C GLY A 407 -9.82 21.14 2.13
N MET A 408 -9.27 22.34 1.94
CA MET A 408 -9.83 23.59 2.45
C MET A 408 -10.89 24.23 1.54
N TRP A 409 -10.82 24.04 0.22
CA TRP A 409 -11.65 24.79 -0.74
C TRP A 409 -12.27 23.99 -1.88
N ALA A 410 -11.55 23.03 -2.44
CA ALA A 410 -11.95 22.42 -3.71
C ALA A 410 -13.12 21.45 -3.58
N LEU A 411 -13.35 20.94 -2.37
CA LEU A 411 -14.41 19.96 -2.08
C LEU A 411 -15.65 20.64 -1.50
N SER A 412 -16.81 20.21 -1.97
CA SER A 412 -18.11 20.67 -1.49
C SER A 412 -18.92 19.48 -0.94
N PRO A 413 -19.31 19.49 0.35
CA PRO A 413 -18.88 20.43 1.40
C PRO A 413 -17.39 20.27 1.76
N THR A 414 -16.76 21.31 2.33
CA THR A 414 -15.40 21.19 2.86
C THR A 414 -15.36 20.24 4.05
N VAL A 415 -14.19 19.68 4.40
CA VAL A 415 -14.05 18.76 5.55
C VAL A 415 -14.50 19.44 6.85
N PHE A 416 -14.13 20.71 7.04
CA PHE A 416 -14.59 21.49 8.19
C PHE A 416 -16.12 21.65 8.20
N ALA A 417 -16.74 22.07 7.09
CA ALA A 417 -18.18 22.26 7.00
C ALA A 417 -18.95 20.94 7.19
N LEU A 418 -18.45 19.85 6.62
CA LEU A 418 -19.00 18.51 6.79
C LEU A 418 -19.11 18.14 8.28
N LEU A 419 -17.98 18.21 8.98
CA LEU A 419 -17.87 17.76 10.37
C LEU A 419 -18.53 18.73 11.37
N SER A 420 -18.60 20.03 11.07
CA SER A 420 -19.13 21.06 11.98
C SER A 420 -20.58 21.48 11.71
N HIS A 421 -21.12 21.20 10.52
CA HIS A 421 -22.49 21.59 10.14
C HIS A 421 -23.30 20.42 9.60
N ASN A 422 -22.79 19.71 8.58
CA ASN A 422 -23.59 18.67 7.91
C ASN A 422 -23.84 17.44 8.79
N LEU A 423 -22.90 17.09 9.68
CA LEU A 423 -23.00 15.95 10.59
C LEU A 423 -23.53 16.32 11.99
N MET A 424 -24.14 17.50 12.18
CA MET A 424 -24.63 17.95 13.49
C MET A 424 -25.67 17.01 14.13
N LEU A 425 -26.36 16.20 13.33
CA LEU A 425 -27.30 15.17 13.78
C LEU A 425 -26.63 14.14 14.71
N VAL A 426 -25.33 13.89 14.56
CA VAL A 426 -24.61 12.92 15.42
C VAL A 426 -24.51 13.36 16.87
N HIS A 427 -24.80 14.63 17.16
CA HIS A 427 -24.75 15.21 18.50
C HIS A 427 -26.10 15.21 19.22
N SER A 428 -27.18 14.76 18.59
CA SER A 428 -28.52 14.69 19.17
C SER A 428 -28.78 13.30 19.79
N GLU A 429 -29.88 12.66 19.46
CA GLU A 429 -30.27 11.33 19.96
C GLU A 429 -29.28 10.24 19.55
N LEU A 430 -28.66 10.36 18.37
CA LEU A 430 -27.67 9.41 17.89
C LEU A 430 -26.48 9.27 18.86
N ALA A 431 -26.10 10.33 19.57
CA ALA A 431 -25.01 10.30 20.55
C ALA A 431 -25.31 9.39 21.75
N ILE A 432 -26.59 9.16 22.06
CA ILE A 432 -27.01 8.32 23.19
C ILE A 432 -26.83 6.84 22.84
N TYR A 433 -27.24 6.45 21.64
CA TYR A 433 -27.23 5.06 21.18
C TYR A 433 -25.90 4.65 20.52
N TYR A 434 -25.26 5.58 19.80
CA TYR A 434 -24.03 5.35 19.03
C TYR A 434 -22.93 6.37 19.39
N PRO A 435 -22.49 6.44 20.66
CA PRO A 435 -21.53 7.44 21.13
C PRO A 435 -20.17 7.39 20.42
N ALA A 436 -19.78 6.21 19.91
CA ALA A 436 -18.54 6.05 19.14
C ALA A 436 -18.56 6.86 17.83
N VAL A 437 -19.72 7.01 17.18
CA VAL A 437 -19.87 7.83 15.96
C VAL A 437 -19.68 9.30 16.31
N GLN A 438 -20.31 9.76 17.39
CA GLN A 438 -20.12 11.13 17.88
C GLN A 438 -18.65 11.40 18.17
N TYR A 439 -17.98 10.49 18.89
CA TYR A 439 -16.57 10.61 19.23
C TYR A 439 -15.70 10.68 17.97
N ALA A 440 -15.94 9.81 16.97
CA ALA A 440 -15.18 9.80 15.72
C ALA A 440 -15.31 11.13 14.95
N VAL A 441 -16.52 11.70 14.85
CA VAL A 441 -16.73 13.02 14.21
C VAL A 441 -15.97 14.12 14.95
N LEU A 442 -16.08 14.15 16.29
CA LEU A 442 -15.40 15.15 17.11
C LEU A 442 -13.87 15.01 17.03
N TYR A 443 -13.36 13.78 17.04
CA TYR A 443 -11.94 13.50 16.97
C TYR A 443 -11.34 13.87 15.61
N SER A 444 -12.04 13.55 14.51
CA SER A 444 -11.62 13.96 13.17
C SER A 444 -11.62 15.48 13.02
N LEU A 445 -12.63 16.18 13.57
CA LEU A 445 -12.67 17.64 13.55
C LEU A 445 -11.57 18.26 14.41
N TYR A 446 -11.33 17.70 15.61
CA TYR A 446 -10.24 18.10 16.50
C TYR A 446 -8.90 17.98 15.79
N SER A 447 -8.59 16.81 15.21
CA SER A 447 -7.35 16.55 14.47
C SER A 447 -7.14 17.56 13.34
N HIS A 448 -8.19 17.83 12.55
CA HIS A 448 -8.15 18.82 11.48
C HIS A 448 -7.86 20.24 12.03
N CYS A 449 -8.61 20.67 13.04
CA CYS A 449 -8.44 22.00 13.63
C CYS A 449 -7.05 22.19 14.27
N THR A 450 -6.54 21.21 15.01
CA THR A 450 -5.20 21.28 15.64
C THR A 450 -4.10 21.40 14.58
N ARG A 451 -4.21 20.72 13.43
CA ARG A 451 -3.26 20.87 12.31
C ARG A 451 -3.17 22.29 11.74
N HIS A 452 -4.20 23.10 11.93
CA HIS A 452 -4.33 24.46 11.40
C HIS A 452 -4.39 25.54 12.50
N ASP A 453 -3.79 25.28 13.67
CA ASP A 453 -3.76 26.20 14.82
C ASP A 453 -5.14 26.75 15.19
N HIS A 454 -6.16 25.88 15.08
CA HIS A 454 -7.57 26.15 15.31
C HIS A 454 -8.13 27.36 14.54
N PHE A 455 -7.50 27.75 13.42
CA PHE A 455 -7.91 28.89 12.59
C PHE A 455 -7.96 30.23 13.35
N ILE A 456 -7.15 30.38 14.40
CA ILE A 456 -7.10 31.61 15.21
C ILE A 456 -6.59 32.79 14.36
N SER A 457 -5.48 32.58 13.64
CA SER A 457 -4.84 33.62 12.83
C SER A 457 -5.75 34.17 11.73
N SER A 458 -6.53 33.32 11.05
CA SER A 458 -7.46 33.75 10.00
C SER A 458 -8.66 34.53 10.54
N SER A 459 -9.02 34.30 11.81
CA SER A 459 -10.14 34.99 12.46
C SER A 459 -9.81 36.42 12.87
N LEU A 460 -8.52 36.75 13.03
CA LEU A 460 -8.04 38.10 13.34
C LEU A 460 -7.94 39.03 12.13
N SER A 461 -7.90 38.49 10.91
CA SER A 461 -7.77 39.24 9.65
C SER A 461 -9.01 40.11 9.38
N SER A 462 -9.06 41.29 10.00
CA SER A 462 -10.17 42.24 9.93
C SER A 462 -9.84 43.55 9.22
N SER A 463 -8.60 43.74 8.76
CA SER A 463 -8.18 44.98 8.10
C SER A 463 -7.31 44.69 6.87
N SER A 464 -7.95 44.71 5.70
CA SER A 464 -7.39 44.87 4.35
C SER A 464 -6.35 43.84 3.87
N PRO A 465 -6.44 43.35 2.62
CA PRO A 465 -5.32 42.62 2.04
C PRO A 465 -4.14 43.59 1.92
N SER A 466 -3.03 43.32 2.60
CA SER A 466 -1.79 44.00 2.26
C SER A 466 -1.47 43.62 0.82
N LEU A 467 -1.25 44.61 -0.04
CA LEU A 467 -0.97 44.45 -1.48
C LEU A 467 0.34 43.69 -1.78
N PHE A 468 1.02 43.14 -0.75
CA PHE A 468 2.36 42.58 -0.85
C PHE A 468 2.52 41.17 -0.26
N ASP A 469 1.46 40.50 0.21
CA ASP A 469 1.54 39.08 0.57
C ASP A 469 0.58 38.24 -0.27
N GLY A 470 1.12 37.22 -0.93
CA GLY A 470 0.54 36.58 -2.13
C GLY A 470 -0.96 36.30 -2.09
N ALA A 471 -1.64 36.52 -3.23
CA ALA A 471 -3.08 36.39 -3.44
C ALA A 471 -3.70 35.05 -2.97
N VAL A 472 -2.90 34.00 -2.83
CA VAL A 472 -3.31 32.69 -2.33
C VAL A 472 -3.48 32.68 -0.80
N ILE A 473 -2.66 33.42 -0.04
CA ILE A 473 -2.77 33.48 1.42
C ILE A 473 -3.95 34.37 1.84
N SER A 474 -4.21 35.45 1.10
CA SER A 474 -5.35 36.34 1.35
C SER A 474 -6.70 35.68 1.07
N THR A 475 -6.78 34.76 0.11
CA THR A 475 -7.99 33.97 -0.18
C THR A 475 -8.24 32.86 0.84
N VAL A 476 -7.19 32.20 1.35
CA VAL A 476 -7.33 31.19 2.43
C VAL A 476 -7.78 31.82 3.76
N THR A 477 -7.23 32.99 4.09
CA THR A 477 -7.55 33.69 5.34
C THR A 477 -8.97 34.25 5.36
N THR A 478 -9.49 34.75 4.23
CA THR A 478 -10.86 35.30 4.17
C THR A 478 -11.92 34.23 4.37
N ALA A 479 -11.75 33.06 3.78
CA ALA A 479 -12.82 32.09 3.76
C ALA A 479 -12.78 31.13 4.97
N THR A 480 -11.66 31.00 5.69
CA THR A 480 -11.59 30.33 7.01
C THR A 480 -11.92 31.25 8.19
N LYS A 481 -12.22 32.53 7.94
CA LYS A 481 -12.40 33.58 8.97
C LYS A 481 -13.46 33.27 10.04
N LYS A 482 -14.48 32.46 9.72
CA LYS A 482 -15.54 32.07 10.66
C LYS A 482 -15.29 30.71 11.34
N HIS A 483 -14.23 29.99 10.99
CA HIS A 483 -14.02 28.63 11.50
C HIS A 483 -13.80 28.64 13.01
N PHE A 484 -13.02 29.57 13.55
CA PHE A 484 -12.77 29.65 14.99
C PHE A 484 -14.04 29.95 15.80
N SER A 485 -14.89 30.87 15.32
CA SER A 485 -16.14 31.20 16.00
C SER A 485 -17.16 30.06 15.95
N THR A 486 -17.28 29.37 14.82
CA THR A 486 -18.05 28.12 14.71
C THR A 486 -17.53 27.08 15.70
N LEU A 487 -16.21 26.89 15.78
CA LEU A 487 -15.58 25.91 16.66
C LEU A 487 -15.92 26.19 18.13
N LEU A 488 -15.73 27.42 18.60
CA LEU A 488 -16.07 27.78 19.97
C LEU A 488 -17.58 27.60 20.25
N SER A 489 -18.45 27.93 19.28
CA SER A 489 -19.90 27.74 19.44
C SER A 489 -20.27 26.27 19.61
N LEU A 490 -19.61 25.38 18.84
CA LEU A 490 -19.78 23.94 18.95
C LEU A 490 -19.33 23.43 20.33
N LEU A 491 -18.12 23.81 20.78
CA LEU A 491 -17.59 23.43 22.09
C LEU A 491 -18.52 23.86 23.23
N GLY A 492 -18.94 25.14 23.23
CA GLY A 492 -19.85 25.68 24.24
C GLY A 492 -21.22 24.98 24.23
N GLY A 493 -21.78 24.73 23.04
CA GLY A 493 -23.05 24.05 22.86
C GLY A 493 -23.04 22.57 23.28
N LEU A 494 -21.90 21.87 23.16
CA LEU A 494 -21.76 20.48 23.59
C LEU A 494 -21.41 20.35 25.07
N LEU A 495 -20.54 21.22 25.60
CA LEU A 495 -20.14 21.19 27.02
C LEU A 495 -21.26 21.60 27.98
N SER A 496 -22.22 22.41 27.49
CA SER A 496 -23.43 22.80 28.21
C SER A 496 -24.45 21.67 28.34
N LYS A 497 -24.38 20.62 27.51
CA LYS A 497 -25.25 19.44 27.65
C LYS A 497 -24.94 18.69 28.94
N GLU A 498 -25.99 18.35 29.67
CA GLU A 498 -25.92 17.56 30.90
C GLU A 498 -25.44 16.13 30.59
N HIS A 499 -26.10 15.47 29.64
CA HIS A 499 -25.76 14.14 29.18
C HIS A 499 -24.82 14.21 27.97
N LEU A 500 -23.56 13.85 28.19
CA LEU A 500 -22.55 13.71 27.15
C LEU A 500 -21.69 12.50 27.48
N TYR A 501 -21.36 11.70 26.46
CA TYR A 501 -20.49 10.54 26.60
C TYR A 501 -19.15 10.92 27.28
N PRO A 502 -18.68 10.19 28.32
CA PRO A 502 -17.51 10.60 29.11
C PRO A 502 -16.24 10.86 28.28
N GLU A 503 -15.91 10.00 27.32
CA GLU A 503 -14.72 10.20 26.48
C GLU A 503 -14.88 11.39 25.53
N ALA A 504 -16.09 11.65 25.02
CA ALA A 504 -16.36 12.85 24.24
C ALA A 504 -16.21 14.11 25.11
N ARG A 505 -16.71 14.08 26.36
CA ARG A 505 -16.53 15.19 27.31
C ARG A 505 -15.04 15.45 27.58
N LYS A 506 -14.26 14.39 27.82
CA LYS A 506 -12.82 14.46 28.03
C LYS A 506 -12.11 15.10 26.83
N LEU A 507 -12.42 14.65 25.61
CA LEU A 507 -11.87 15.22 24.38
C LEU A 507 -12.19 16.72 24.26
N LEU A 508 -13.44 17.13 24.47
CA LEU A 508 -13.84 18.55 24.39
C LEU A 508 -13.15 19.42 25.45
N LEU A 509 -12.95 18.91 26.66
CA LEU A 509 -12.24 19.63 27.73
C LEU A 509 -10.75 19.79 27.40
N THR A 510 -10.10 18.73 26.93
CA THR A 510 -8.71 18.79 26.45
C THR A 510 -8.57 19.81 25.32
N TRP A 511 -9.49 19.78 24.36
CA TRP A 511 -9.47 20.70 23.22
C TRP A 511 -9.69 22.16 23.66
N ALA A 512 -10.63 22.41 24.57
CA ALA A 512 -10.85 23.75 25.10
C ALA A 512 -9.65 24.26 25.93
N GLN A 513 -8.97 23.38 26.67
CA GLN A 513 -7.73 23.70 27.37
C GLN A 513 -6.62 24.08 26.39
N GLU A 514 -6.44 23.31 25.32
CA GLU A 514 -5.44 23.60 24.28
C GLU A 514 -5.67 24.97 23.64
N ILE A 515 -6.90 25.28 23.22
CA ILE A 515 -7.28 26.60 22.68
C ILE A 515 -6.98 27.70 23.71
N SER A 516 -7.35 27.49 24.98
CA SER A 516 -7.12 28.47 26.04
C SER A 516 -5.63 28.77 26.26
N LEU A 517 -4.78 27.74 26.20
CA LEU A 517 -3.33 27.90 26.29
C LEU A 517 -2.78 28.60 25.04
N LEU A 518 -3.26 28.26 23.85
CA LEU A 518 -2.82 28.85 22.59
C LEU A 518 -3.16 30.36 22.53
N MET A 519 -4.36 30.74 22.95
CA MET A 519 -4.79 32.15 23.00
C MET A 519 -3.95 32.99 23.97
N LYS A 520 -3.38 32.38 25.02
CA LYS A 520 -2.47 33.07 25.95
C LYS A 520 -1.04 33.24 25.44
N LYS A 521 -0.66 32.57 24.34
CA LYS A 521 0.73 32.62 23.83
C LYS A 521 1.10 33.97 23.19
N SER A 522 0.12 34.77 22.78
CA SER A 522 0.36 36.06 22.10
C SER A 522 -0.72 37.07 22.44
N ASP A 523 -0.29 38.30 22.78
CA ASP A 523 -1.18 39.43 23.02
C ASP A 523 -2.01 39.82 21.78
N THR A 524 -1.57 39.44 20.59
CA THR A 524 -2.30 39.63 19.33
C THR A 524 -3.67 38.95 19.33
N TYR A 525 -3.88 37.92 20.15
CA TYR A 525 -5.15 37.19 20.27
C TYR A 525 -6.14 37.85 21.26
N SER A 526 -5.74 38.92 21.96
CA SER A 526 -6.58 39.62 22.94
C SER A 526 -7.98 40.02 22.42
N PRO A 527 -8.17 40.45 21.16
CA PRO A 527 -9.51 40.81 20.66
C PRO A 527 -10.51 39.65 20.64
N LEU A 528 -10.04 38.40 20.57
CA LEU A 528 -10.90 37.22 20.49
C LEU A 528 -11.60 36.91 21.82
N PHE A 529 -11.07 37.38 22.94
CA PHE A 529 -11.71 37.25 24.26
C PHE A 529 -13.00 38.08 24.37
N SER A 530 -13.17 39.09 23.54
CA SER A 530 -14.38 39.94 23.50
C SER A 530 -15.51 39.33 22.67
N LEU A 531 -15.28 38.20 21.98
CA LEU A 531 -16.32 37.55 21.20
C LEU A 531 -17.42 36.98 22.14
N PRO A 532 -18.72 37.19 21.86
CA PRO A 532 -19.81 36.68 22.69
C PRO A 532 -19.74 35.17 22.94
N ILE A 533 -19.23 34.44 21.96
CA ILE A 533 -19.08 32.99 21.96
C ILE A 533 -18.08 32.52 23.04
N PHE A 534 -17.08 33.35 23.36
CA PHE A 534 -16.09 33.04 24.40
C PHE A 534 -16.72 33.05 25.81
N PHE A 535 -17.71 33.92 26.04
CA PHE A 535 -18.45 33.97 27.32
C PHE A 535 -19.34 32.74 27.54
N CYS A 536 -19.93 32.17 26.49
CA CYS A 536 -20.69 30.92 26.58
C CYS A 536 -19.80 29.70 26.93
N CYS A 537 -18.54 29.69 26.51
CA CYS A 537 -17.59 28.62 26.84
C CYS A 537 -17.01 28.76 28.27
N ASN A 538 -16.81 29.98 28.77
CA ASN A 538 -16.18 30.21 30.08
C ASN A 538 -17.02 29.79 31.28
N TYR A 539 -18.35 29.85 31.20
CA TYR A 539 -19.22 29.39 32.28
C TYR A 539 -19.05 27.88 32.57
N PRO A 540 -19.13 26.98 31.57
CA PRO A 540 -18.83 25.56 31.77
C PRO A 540 -17.34 25.26 31.98
N LEU A 541 -16.41 26.03 31.39
CA LEU A 541 -14.96 25.82 31.58
C LEU A 541 -14.49 26.19 33.00
N SER A 542 -14.95 27.30 33.58
CA SER A 542 -14.54 27.68 34.94
C SER A 542 -15.13 26.76 36.02
N LEU A 543 -16.39 26.32 35.89
CA LEU A 543 -16.99 25.43 36.88
C LEU A 543 -16.53 23.97 36.78
N LYS A 544 -16.25 23.44 35.58
CA LYS A 544 -15.94 22.01 35.38
C LYS A 544 -14.43 21.71 35.38
N CYS A 545 -13.56 22.61 34.93
CA CYS A 545 -12.11 22.41 35.05
C CYS A 545 -11.63 22.47 36.52
N LEU A 546 -12.30 23.24 37.38
CA LEU A 546 -12.03 23.25 38.81
C LEU A 546 -12.41 21.92 39.48
N ASN A 547 -13.54 21.31 39.12
CA ASN A 547 -13.97 20.03 39.71
C ASN A 547 -13.16 18.81 39.21
N ALA A 548 -12.67 18.81 37.96
CA ALA A 548 -11.85 17.71 37.45
C ALA A 548 -10.40 17.70 37.99
N SER A 549 -9.95 18.80 38.59
CA SER A 549 -8.63 18.87 39.25
C SER A 549 -8.64 18.39 40.71
N GLN A 550 -9.80 17.97 41.23
CA GLN A 550 -9.99 17.53 42.61
C GLN A 550 -10.55 16.09 42.75
N SER A 551 -10.58 15.29 41.68
CA SER A 551 -10.99 13.87 41.72
C SER A 551 -9.94 12.93 41.18
#